data_AF-A0A5B7HYF0-F1
#
_entry.id   AF-A0A5B7HYF0-F1
#
_cell.length_a   1.000
_cell.length_b   1.000
_cell.length_c   1.000
_cell.angle_alpha   90.00
_cell.angle_beta   90.00
_cell.angle_gamma   90.00
#
_symmetry.space_group_name_H-M   'P 1'
#
loop_
_entity.id
_entity.type
_entity.pdbx_description
1 polymer ?
#
loop_
_entity_poly.entity_id
_entity_poly.type
_entity_poly.pdbx_seq_one_letter_code
_entity_poly.pdbx_strand_id
1 'polypeptide(L)'
;MPRWPHDREPTPIERATHASEIIAAFPKVFDTTTLREMSGGAMRIRLVDGAQPSAVTASRLIPCSWRGEIKAQLDDLLEKDIITKVDYPTQRCHPMVPVPKKNVHMSKPMCDAARIHPLITY
;
A
#
# COMPACT_ATOMS: atom_id res chain seq x y z
N MET A 1 24.48 7.64 17.69
CA MET A 1 24.57 6.70 16.56
C MET A 1 25.27 5.46 17.07
N PRO A 2 24.71 4.26 16.84
CA PRO A 2 25.27 3.03 17.36
C PRO A 2 26.65 2.77 16.75
N ARG A 3 27.58 2.25 17.57
CA ARG A 3 28.93 1.93 17.13
C ARG A 3 28.99 0.45 16.75
N TRP A 4 29.22 0.15 15.48
CA TRP A 4 29.27 -1.22 14.99
C TRP A 4 30.65 -1.85 15.24
N PRO A 5 30.73 -3.08 15.80
CA PRO A 5 31.98 -3.82 15.86
C PRO A 5 32.35 -4.32 14.46
N HIS A 6 33.55 -4.01 13.99
CA HIS A 6 34.04 -4.45 12.66
C HIS A 6 34.74 -5.82 12.69
N ASP A 7 35.01 -6.32 13.88
CA ASP A 7 35.81 -7.50 14.20
C ASP A 7 34.98 -8.75 14.51
N ARG A 8 33.69 -8.58 14.85
CA ARG A 8 32.77 -9.68 15.14
C ARG A 8 31.34 -9.34 14.77
N GLU A 9 30.51 -10.37 14.61
CA GLU A 9 29.07 -10.15 14.58
C GLU A 9 28.56 -9.68 15.95
N PRO A 10 27.75 -8.61 16.00
CA PRO A 10 27.13 -8.19 17.24
C PRO A 10 26.10 -9.21 17.70
N THR A 11 26.06 -9.40 19.01
CA THR A 11 25.10 -10.27 19.69
C THR A 11 23.67 -9.77 19.50
N PRO A 12 22.65 -10.63 19.67
CA PRO A 12 21.25 -10.23 19.54
C PRO A 12 20.86 -9.05 20.45
N ILE A 13 21.46 -8.96 21.64
CA ILE A 13 21.23 -7.89 22.60
C ILE A 13 21.77 -6.56 22.06
N GLU A 14 23.02 -6.54 21.57
CA GLU A 14 23.64 -5.35 20.97
C GLU A 14 22.85 -4.86 19.75
N ARG A 15 22.35 -5.78 18.92
CA ARG A 15 21.48 -5.43 17.78
C ARG A 15 20.18 -4.77 18.25
N ALA A 16 19.57 -5.28 19.31
CA ALA A 16 18.33 -4.71 19.87
C ALA A 16 18.56 -3.32 20.47
N THR A 17 19.67 -3.12 21.19
CA THR A 17 20.07 -1.81 21.73
C THR A 17 20.34 -0.80 20.62
N HIS A 18 21.10 -1.20 19.60
CA HIS A 18 21.36 -0.33 18.45
C HIS A 18 20.09 0.01 17.66
N ALA A 19 19.16 -0.94 17.54
CA ALA A 19 17.87 -0.71 16.90
C ALA A 19 17.04 0.32 17.66
N SER A 20 16.95 0.23 18.99
CA SER A 20 16.21 1.19 19.79
C SER A 20 16.84 2.60 19.74
N GLU A 21 18.17 2.70 19.74
CA GLU A 21 18.88 3.97 19.54
C GLU A 21 18.59 4.61 18.18
N ILE A 22 18.55 3.82 17.11
CA ILE A 22 18.22 4.30 15.76
C ILE A 22 16.77 4.78 15.67
N ILE A 23 15.84 4.02 16.23
CA ILE A 23 14.42 4.39 16.27
C ILE A 23 14.23 5.70 17.04
N ALA A 24 14.91 5.85 18.17
CA ALA A 24 14.88 7.07 18.98
C ALA A 24 15.56 8.28 18.28
N ALA A 25 16.62 8.04 17.51
CA ALA A 25 17.33 9.09 16.78
C ALA A 25 16.55 9.59 15.55
N PHE A 26 15.74 8.73 14.92
CA PHE A 26 14.97 9.06 13.72
C PHE A 26 13.46 8.80 13.92
N PRO A 27 12.83 9.48 14.89
CA PRO A 27 11.40 9.29 15.16
C PRO A 27 10.57 9.67 13.93
N LYS A 28 11.06 10.63 13.13
CA LYS A 28 10.49 10.97 11.84
C LYS A 28 10.46 9.75 10.91
N VAL A 29 11.56 9.01 10.74
CA VAL A 29 11.63 7.92 9.75
C VAL A 29 10.84 6.69 10.19
N PHE A 30 10.86 6.38 11.49
CA PHE A 30 10.24 5.18 12.07
C PHE A 30 8.83 5.41 12.63
N ASP A 31 8.18 6.51 12.26
CA ASP A 31 6.75 6.70 12.57
C ASP A 31 5.91 5.65 11.82
N THR A 32 5.21 4.81 12.57
CA THR A 32 4.32 3.76 12.06
C THR A 32 2.85 4.16 12.10
N THR A 33 2.53 5.33 12.67
CA THR A 33 1.16 5.76 12.90
C THR A 33 0.57 6.47 11.69
N THR A 34 1.37 7.28 10.99
CA THR A 34 0.90 8.08 9.84
C THR A 34 1.68 7.77 8.57
N LEU A 35 0.95 7.60 7.46
CA LEU A 35 1.54 7.51 6.13
C LEU A 35 1.68 8.94 5.59
N ARG A 36 2.90 9.37 5.30
CA ARG A 36 3.17 10.74 4.83
C ARG A 36 3.29 10.79 3.32
N GLU A 37 2.94 11.94 2.76
CA GLU A 37 3.21 12.26 1.37
C GLU A 37 4.71 12.26 1.09
N MET A 38 5.08 11.71 -0.06
CA MET A 38 6.47 11.73 -0.53
C MET A 38 6.84 13.14 -1.02
N SER A 39 8.04 13.59 -0.66
CA SER A 39 8.66 14.76 -1.29
C SER A 39 9.08 14.41 -2.71
N GLY A 40 8.24 14.70 -3.71
CA GLY A 40 8.55 14.36 -5.11
C GLY A 40 7.61 14.94 -6.16
N GLY A 41 6.65 15.79 -5.78
CA GLY A 41 5.60 16.25 -6.69
C GLY A 41 4.61 15.13 -7.05
N ALA A 42 3.56 15.48 -7.79
CA ALA A 42 2.53 14.52 -8.17
C ALA A 42 3.08 13.47 -9.15
N MET A 43 2.87 12.19 -8.85
CA MET A 43 3.22 11.09 -9.75
C MET A 43 2.35 11.17 -11.02
N ARG A 44 2.97 11.34 -12.19
CA ARG A 44 2.27 11.35 -13.48
C ARG A 44 2.42 10.00 -14.16
N ILE A 45 1.31 9.28 -14.27
CA ILE A 45 1.23 8.02 -15.03
C ILE A 45 1.05 8.38 -16.51
N ARG A 46 2.03 8.01 -17.35
CA ARG A 46 1.93 8.16 -18.81
C ARG A 46 1.35 6.90 -19.42
N LEU A 47 0.55 7.06 -20.46
CA LEU A 47 -0.07 5.96 -21.17
C LEU A 47 0.60 5.78 -22.52
N VAL A 48 0.58 4.55 -23.03
CA VAL A 48 1.00 4.26 -24.40
C VAL A 48 0.05 4.93 -25.40
N ASP A 49 0.58 5.31 -26.56
CA ASP A 49 -0.22 5.89 -27.63
C ASP A 49 -1.32 4.91 -28.07
N GLY A 50 -2.56 5.39 -28.12
CA GLY A 50 -3.73 4.58 -28.46
C GLY A 50 -4.29 3.71 -27.32
N ALA A 51 -3.84 3.88 -26.07
CA ALA A 51 -4.37 3.16 -24.92
C ALA A 51 -5.90 3.34 -24.77
N GLN A 52 -6.65 2.26 -24.98
CA GLN A 52 -8.10 2.26 -24.82
C GLN A 52 -8.50 2.12 -23.34
N PRO A 53 -9.46 2.92 -22.86
CA PRO A 53 -9.96 2.80 -21.51
C PRO A 53 -10.72 1.48 -21.32
N SER A 54 -10.44 0.76 -20.24
CA SER A 54 -11.18 -0.44 -19.86
C SER A 54 -12.01 -0.19 -18.61
N ALA A 55 -13.32 -0.40 -18.69
CA ALA A 55 -14.22 -0.37 -17.55
C ALA A 55 -14.81 -1.75 -17.30
N VAL A 56 -14.53 -2.29 -16.12
CA VAL A 56 -15.22 -3.48 -15.59
C VAL A 56 -16.28 -2.98 -14.62
N THR A 57 -17.55 -3.13 -14.99
CA THR A 57 -18.70 -2.63 -14.20
C THR A 57 -19.06 -3.56 -13.05
N ALA A 58 -18.68 -4.84 -13.13
CA ALA A 58 -18.91 -5.82 -12.08
C ALA A 58 -17.63 -6.09 -11.26
N SER A 59 -17.65 -5.73 -9.98
CA SER A 59 -16.59 -6.14 -9.05
C SER A 59 -16.67 -7.65 -8.76
N ARG A 60 -15.55 -8.25 -8.32
CA ARG A 60 -15.55 -9.65 -7.90
C ARG A 60 -16.34 -9.82 -6.60
N LEU A 61 -16.96 -10.99 -6.44
CA LEU A 61 -17.72 -11.30 -5.24
C LEU A 61 -16.78 -11.42 -4.03
N ILE A 62 -17.18 -10.78 -2.93
CA ILE A 62 -16.49 -10.85 -1.64
C ILE A 62 -17.22 -11.85 -0.75
N PRO A 63 -16.52 -12.87 -0.20
CA PRO A 63 -17.07 -13.76 0.81
C PRO A 63 -17.63 -12.98 2.02
N CYS A 64 -18.77 -13.38 2.57
CA CYS A 64 -19.44 -12.65 3.64
C CYS A 64 -18.56 -12.42 4.88
N SER A 65 -17.71 -13.40 5.22
CA SER A 65 -16.76 -13.33 6.32
C SER A 65 -15.74 -12.19 6.20
N TRP A 66 -15.41 -11.77 4.98
CA TRP A 66 -14.38 -10.74 4.72
C TRP A 66 -14.96 -9.34 4.53
N ARG A 67 -16.28 -9.20 4.36
CA ARG A 67 -16.90 -7.91 4.03
C ARG A 67 -16.67 -6.84 5.10
N GLY A 68 -16.80 -7.21 6.38
CA GLY A 68 -16.58 -6.27 7.49
C GLY A 68 -15.13 -5.79 7.55
N GLU A 69 -14.18 -6.72 7.41
CA GLU A 69 -12.76 -6.41 7.45
C GLU A 69 -12.31 -5.54 6.26
N ILE A 70 -12.77 -5.87 5.05
CA ILE A 70 -12.45 -5.11 3.84
C ILE A 70 -13.06 -3.72 3.92
N LYS A 71 -14.29 -3.58 4.43
CA LYS A 71 -14.91 -2.28 4.63
C LYS A 71 -14.10 -1.43 5.60
N ALA A 72 -13.68 -1.98 6.74
CA ALA A 72 -12.85 -1.26 7.72
C ALA A 72 -11.53 -0.78 7.10
N GLN A 73 -10.89 -1.59 6.25
CA GLN A 73 -9.68 -1.17 5.52
C GLN A 73 -9.96 -0.06 4.51
N LEU A 74 -11.08 -0.12 3.78
CA LEU A 74 -11.46 0.95 2.84
C LEU A 74 -11.81 2.25 3.56
N ASP A 75 -12.50 2.17 4.71
CA ASP A 75 -12.82 3.33 5.52
C ASP A 75 -11.55 3.99 6.09
N ASP A 76 -10.58 3.19 6.58
CA ASP A 76 -9.27 3.70 7.04
C ASP A 76 -8.49 4.41 5.91
N LEU A 77 -8.55 3.89 4.68
CA LEU A 77 -7.92 4.54 3.53
C LEU A 77 -8.64 5.85 3.12
N LEU A 78 -9.96 5.92 3.29
CA LEU A 78 -10.74 7.15 3.07
C LEU A 78 -10.44 8.20 4.14
N GLU A 79 -10.32 7.79 5.41
CA GLU A 79 -9.99 8.69 6.52
C GLU A 79 -8.58 9.27 6.40
N LYS A 80 -7.65 8.48 5.84
CA LYS A 80 -6.27 8.91 5.55
C LYS A 80 -6.11 9.70 4.26
N ASP A 81 -7.22 9.99 3.55
CA ASP A 81 -7.23 10.68 2.26
C ASP A 81 -6.36 10.02 1.18
N ILE A 82 -6.18 8.69 1.27
CA ILE A 82 -5.41 7.90 0.29
C ILE A 82 -6.27 7.57 -0.94
N ILE A 83 -7.58 7.41 -0.73
CA ILE A 83 -8.57 7.17 -1.79
C ILE A 83 -9.75 8.12 -1.61
N THR A 84 -10.47 8.39 -2.70
CA THR A 84 -11.66 9.24 -2.70
C THR A 84 -12.81 8.52 -3.40
N LYS A 85 -14.04 8.75 -2.94
CA LYS A 85 -15.24 8.25 -3.62
C LYS A 85 -15.47 9.03 -4.92
N VAL A 86 -15.74 8.31 -5.99
CA VAL A 86 -16.09 8.87 -7.30
C VAL A 86 -17.51 8.45 -7.65
N ASP A 87 -18.38 9.42 -7.88
CA ASP A 87 -19.82 9.25 -8.14
C ASP A 87 -20.20 9.39 -9.62
N TYR A 88 -19.29 9.88 -10.47
CA TYR A 88 -19.47 9.97 -11.91
C TYR A 88 -18.96 8.72 -12.63
N PRO A 89 -19.55 8.36 -13.79
CA PRO A 89 -19.05 7.25 -14.60
C PRO A 89 -17.63 7.55 -15.10
N THR A 90 -16.68 6.76 -14.62
CA THR A 90 -15.30 6.81 -15.10
C THR A 90 -15.11 5.81 -16.23
N GLN A 91 -14.36 6.22 -17.26
CA GLN A 91 -14.05 5.34 -18.38
C GLN A 91 -13.10 4.20 -17.98
N ARG A 92 -12.45 4.30 -16.81
CA ARG A 92 -11.48 3.33 -16.30
C ARG A 92 -11.91 2.83 -14.92
N CYS A 93 -12.44 1.62 -14.91
CA CYS A 93 -12.87 0.94 -13.69
C CYS A 93 -12.21 -0.43 -13.64
N HIS A 94 -11.48 -0.68 -12.56
CA HIS A 94 -10.80 -1.95 -12.33
C HIS A 94 -11.40 -2.66 -11.13
N PRO A 95 -11.67 -3.97 -11.22
CA PRO A 95 -12.32 -4.68 -10.14
C PRO A 95 -11.36 -4.81 -8.95
N MET A 96 -11.92 -4.76 -7.74
CA MET A 96 -11.19 -5.10 -6.52
C MET A 96 -11.28 -6.61 -6.29
N VAL A 97 -10.16 -7.20 -5.86
CA VAL A 97 -10.00 -8.62 -5.56
C VAL A 97 -9.51 -8.78 -4.12
N PRO A 98 -10.23 -9.52 -3.26
CA PRO A 98 -9.73 -9.89 -1.94
C PRO A 98 -8.59 -10.91 -2.05
N VAL A 99 -7.46 -10.64 -1.37
CA VAL A 99 -6.31 -11.55 -1.32
C VAL A 99 -6.02 -11.94 0.13
N PRO A 100 -5.92 -13.25 0.46
CA PRO A 100 -5.59 -13.68 1.82
C PRO A 100 -4.14 -13.33 2.18
N LYS A 101 -3.91 -12.84 3.40
CA LYS A 101 -2.55 -12.68 3.95
C LYS A 101 -2.01 -14.04 4.40
N LYS A 102 -0.73 -14.32 4.12
CA LYS A 102 -0.08 -15.60 4.47
C LYS A 102 -0.07 -15.92 5.98
N ASN A 103 -0.04 -14.91 6.85
CA ASN A 103 0.23 -15.08 8.29
C ASN A 103 -0.93 -14.65 9.20
N VAL A 104 -2.05 -14.22 8.62
CA VAL A 104 -3.22 -13.78 9.39
C VAL A 104 -4.46 -14.21 8.61
N HIS A 105 -5.54 -14.64 9.29
CA HIS A 105 -6.87 -14.85 8.69
C HIS A 105 -7.54 -13.53 8.25
N MET A 106 -6.75 -12.63 7.68
CA MET A 106 -7.11 -11.30 7.25
C MET A 106 -6.95 -11.22 5.73
N SER A 107 -7.96 -10.68 5.07
CA SER A 107 -7.94 -10.40 3.63
C SER A 107 -7.49 -8.96 3.37
N LYS A 108 -6.76 -8.70 2.29
CA LYS A 108 -6.48 -7.34 1.81
C LYS A 108 -7.28 -7.06 0.55
N PRO A 109 -7.89 -5.87 0.40
CA PRO A 109 -8.38 -5.42 -0.89
C PRO A 109 -7.18 -5.16 -1.82
N MET A 110 -7.21 -5.73 -3.01
CA MET A 110 -6.20 -5.51 -4.06
C MET A 110 -6.89 -5.04 -5.34
N CYS A 111 -6.31 -4.05 -6.02
CA CYS A 111 -6.78 -3.65 -7.35
C CYS A 111 -6.23 -4.63 -8.40
N ASP A 112 -7.09 -5.17 -9.27
CA ASP A 112 -6.64 -5.94 -10.42
C ASP A 112 -6.12 -5.00 -11.53
N ALA A 113 -4.82 -4.75 -11.50
CA ALA A 113 -4.14 -3.87 -12.44
C ALA A 113 -3.60 -4.59 -13.69
N ALA A 114 -3.92 -5.88 -13.90
CA ALA A 114 -3.40 -6.66 -15.03
C ALA A 114 -3.72 -6.04 -16.39
N ARG A 115 -4.84 -5.32 -16.50
CA ARG A 115 -5.25 -4.59 -17.70
C ARG A 115 -4.60 -3.21 -17.86
N ILE A 116 -4.12 -2.58 -16.78
CA ILE A 116 -3.53 -1.23 -16.83
C ILE A 116 -2.03 -1.29 -17.06
N HIS A 117 -1.33 -2.24 -16.43
CA HIS A 117 0.12 -2.37 -16.53
C HIS A 117 0.67 -2.35 -17.97
N PRO A 118 0.11 -3.08 -18.96
CA PRO A 118 0.61 -3.02 -20.34
C PRO A 118 0.31 -1.70 -21.05
N LEU A 119 -0.57 -0.85 -20.49
CA LEU A 119 -0.97 0.43 -21.05
C LEU A 119 -0.19 1.61 -20.47
N ILE A 120 0.65 1.37 -19.45
CA ILE A 120 1.44 2.40 -18.77
C ILE A 120 2.87 2.39 -19.33
N THR A 121 3.42 3.58 -19.52
CA THR A 121 4.84 3.82 -19.80
C THR A 121 5.45 4.69 -18.69
N TYR A 122 6.71 4.44 -18.35
CA TYR A 122 7.45 5.12 -17.27
C TYR A 122 8.50 6.07 -17.83
#